data_AF-A0AAE1XU17-F1
#
_entry.id   AF-A0AAE1XU17-F1
#
_cell.length_a   1.000
_cell.length_b   1.000
_cell.length_c   1.000
_cell.angle_alpha   90.00
_cell.angle_beta   90.00
_cell.angle_gamma   90.00
#
_symmetry.space_group_name_H-M   'P 1'
#
loop_
_entity.id
_entity.type
_entity.pdbx_description
1 polymer ?
#
loop_
_entity_poly.entity_id
_entity_poly.type
_entity_poly.pdbx_seq_one_letter_code
_entity_poly.pdbx_strand_id
1 'polypeptide(L)'
;MAHSCVTSSLRFNPSSLYLSSPKPNSSPYSSKTFSLPFQPHPSRYDLSGKLKKSNPRSFTVQAVYAPEFYAPEKSSRNGIWSIRDDLQIPSSPYFPAYAQGAQGPPPMVQERFMSVISQLFQYRIIRCGGAVDDDMANIIVAQLLYLDAVDPTKDIVMYVNSPGGSVTAGMAIFDTMRHIRPDVSTVCVGLAASMGAFLLSAGTKGKRYSLPNSRIMIHQPLGGAQGGQTDIDIQANEMLHHKANLNGYLAYHTGQSLEKINQDTDRDFFMSAKEAKDYGLIDGVILNPLKALQPLAAAADQQ
;
A
#
# COMPACT_ATOMS: atom_id res chain seq x y z
N MET A 1 -19.45 -24.50 38.58
CA MET A 1 -18.95 -25.87 38.77
C MET A 1 -18.03 -26.19 37.61
N ALA A 2 -16.73 -26.36 37.89
CA ALA A 2 -15.71 -26.72 36.91
C ALA A 2 -14.95 -27.93 37.46
N HIS A 3 -14.87 -29.03 36.70
CA HIS A 3 -13.88 -30.11 36.80
C HIS A 3 -14.06 -31.00 35.56
N SER A 4 -13.02 -31.30 34.78
CA SER A 4 -12.17 -32.52 34.85
C SER A 4 -11.44 -32.63 33.48
N CYS A 5 -10.30 -33.28 33.22
CA CYS A 5 -9.41 -34.17 33.97
C CYS A 5 -8.04 -34.25 33.24
N VAL A 6 -7.05 -34.81 33.93
CA VAL A 6 -5.64 -35.03 33.52
C VAL A 6 -5.39 -36.52 33.24
N THR A 7 -4.21 -36.84 32.67
CA THR A 7 -3.37 -38.09 32.70
C THR A 7 -3.30 -38.84 31.35
N SER A 8 -2.21 -39.48 30.89
CA SER A 8 -0.97 -39.97 31.52
C SER A 8 0.22 -40.11 30.50
N SER A 9 1.38 -40.47 31.04
CA SER A 9 2.76 -40.54 30.52
C SER A 9 3.20 -41.90 29.94
N LEU A 10 4.43 -42.01 29.38
CA LEU A 10 5.44 -43.11 29.52
C LEU A 10 6.78 -42.70 28.82
N ARG A 11 7.83 -42.28 29.57
CA ARG A 11 9.04 -43.00 30.08
C ARG A 11 10.07 -43.48 29.04
N PHE A 12 11.34 -43.07 29.19
CA PHE A 12 12.50 -43.95 29.48
C PHE A 12 13.71 -43.13 29.98
N ASN A 13 14.44 -43.69 30.96
CA ASN A 13 15.70 -43.25 31.58
C ASN A 13 16.56 -44.54 31.71
N PRO A 14 17.92 -44.54 31.72
CA PRO A 14 18.63 -44.18 32.97
C PRO A 14 20.07 -43.58 32.85
N SER A 15 20.43 -42.84 33.92
CA SER A 15 21.68 -42.71 34.71
C SER A 15 22.90 -43.61 34.37
N SER A 16 24.18 -43.35 34.68
CA SER A 16 24.97 -42.38 35.49
C SER A 16 26.47 -42.74 35.25
N LEU A 17 27.45 -41.85 35.48
CA LEU A 17 28.68 -42.09 36.29
C LEU A 17 29.74 -40.97 36.13
N TYR A 18 30.35 -40.61 37.27
CA TYR A 18 31.42 -39.63 37.52
C TYR A 18 32.81 -40.10 37.02
N LEU A 19 33.74 -39.18 36.68
CA LEU A 19 35.06 -39.01 37.36
C LEU A 19 35.98 -37.91 36.78
N SER A 20 36.57 -37.12 37.71
CA SER A 20 37.89 -36.45 37.79
C SER A 20 38.74 -36.09 36.56
N SER A 21 39.24 -34.84 36.56
CA SER A 21 40.34 -34.31 35.73
C SER A 21 41.73 -34.45 36.40
N PRO A 22 42.80 -34.46 35.60
CA PRO A 22 44.10 -33.91 36.02
C PRO A 22 44.70 -32.90 35.01
N LYS A 23 45.42 -31.89 35.51
CA LYS A 23 46.38 -31.02 34.77
C LYS A 23 47.80 -31.61 34.88
N PRO A 24 48.78 -31.29 33.99
CA PRO A 24 49.67 -30.12 34.21
C PRO A 24 50.32 -29.44 32.94
N ASN A 25 50.79 -28.19 33.15
CA ASN A 25 51.95 -27.40 32.61
C ASN A 25 52.83 -27.95 31.44
N SER A 26 53.56 -27.20 30.57
CA SER A 26 53.82 -25.75 30.31
C SER A 26 54.78 -25.55 29.09
N SER A 27 54.55 -24.49 28.28
CA SER A 27 55.51 -23.66 27.45
C SER A 27 56.16 -24.23 26.15
N PRO A 28 56.75 -23.39 25.26
CA PRO A 28 56.27 -22.11 24.68
C PRO A 28 56.55 -21.98 23.16
N TYR A 29 55.74 -21.27 22.37
CA TYR A 29 56.22 -20.65 21.11
C TYR A 29 55.43 -19.38 20.72
N SER A 30 56.21 -18.44 20.20
CA SER A 30 55.94 -17.05 19.84
C SER A 30 54.86 -16.82 18.77
N SER A 31 53.98 -15.85 18.99
CA SER A 31 53.28 -15.14 17.92
C SER A 31 53.20 -13.65 18.24
N LYS A 32 53.85 -12.85 17.39
CA LYS A 32 54.00 -11.39 17.46
C LYS A 32 52.65 -10.69 17.49
N THR A 33 52.42 -9.86 18.50
CA THR A 33 51.33 -8.88 18.55
C THR A 33 51.71 -7.69 17.66
N PHE A 34 51.04 -7.53 16.52
CA PHE A 34 51.09 -6.29 15.75
C PHE A 34 50.10 -5.29 16.39
N SER A 35 50.61 -4.36 17.19
CA SER A 35 49.88 -3.16 17.57
C SER A 35 50.10 -2.08 16.51
N LEU A 36 49.05 -1.70 15.79
CA LEU A 36 49.04 -0.47 15.00
C LEU A 36 48.65 0.70 15.91
N PRO A 37 49.42 1.80 15.95
CA PRO A 37 49.01 2.98 16.69
C PRO A 37 47.84 3.66 15.94
N PHE A 38 46.70 3.76 16.61
CA PHE A 38 45.56 4.56 16.14
C PHE A 38 45.93 6.04 16.25
N GLN A 39 46.24 6.70 15.13
CA GLN A 39 46.35 8.15 15.09
C GLN A 39 44.96 8.73 14.76
N PRO A 40 44.38 9.58 15.62
CA PRO A 40 43.13 10.25 15.28
C PRO A 40 43.40 11.29 14.18
N HIS A 41 42.70 11.15 13.05
CA HIS A 41 42.65 12.17 12.01
C HIS A 41 42.11 13.49 12.62
N PRO A 42 42.72 14.65 12.33
CA PRO A 42 42.16 15.92 12.77
C PRO A 42 40.84 16.19 12.04
N SER A 43 39.81 16.49 12.83
CA SER A 43 38.50 16.93 12.35
C SER A 43 38.66 18.23 11.55
N ARG A 44 38.43 18.17 10.24
CA ARG A 44 38.24 19.37 9.41
C ARG A 44 36.83 19.91 9.64
N TYR A 45 36.67 20.71 10.70
CA TYR A 45 35.62 21.72 10.79
C TYR A 45 36.19 22.95 11.49
N ASP A 46 36.84 23.82 10.70
CA ASP A 46 37.09 25.21 11.07
C ASP A 46 35.84 26.01 10.69
N LEU A 47 34.93 26.19 11.65
CA LEU A 47 33.76 27.06 11.53
C LEU A 47 34.13 28.46 12.03
N SER A 48 35.05 29.12 11.34
CA SER A 48 35.26 30.57 11.40
C SER A 48 34.56 31.27 10.22
N GLY A 49 33.27 30.95 10.04
CA GLY A 49 32.37 31.65 9.13
C GLY A 49 31.55 32.69 9.87
N LYS A 50 31.77 33.97 9.58
CA LYS A 50 31.00 35.11 10.11
C LYS A 50 29.49 34.84 10.07
N LEU A 51 28.87 34.64 11.23
CA LEU A 51 27.42 34.65 11.41
C LEU A 51 26.90 36.02 10.97
N LYS A 52 26.27 36.08 9.79
CA LYS A 52 25.37 37.19 9.46
C LYS A 52 24.23 37.14 10.47
N LYS A 53 24.12 38.16 11.33
CA LYS A 53 22.96 38.40 12.20
C LYS A 53 21.71 38.51 11.33
N SER A 54 20.97 37.41 11.17
CA SER A 54 19.57 37.47 10.76
C SER A 54 18.75 37.81 12.00
N ASN A 55 18.05 38.94 11.99
CA ASN A 55 17.08 39.31 13.03
C ASN A 55 16.14 38.13 13.30
N PRO A 56 15.95 37.70 14.56
CA PRO A 56 14.86 36.79 14.87
C PRO A 56 13.56 37.60 14.73
N ARG A 57 12.80 37.38 13.66
CA ARG A 57 11.39 37.75 13.69
C ARG A 57 10.74 36.83 14.71
N SER A 58 10.45 37.39 15.87
CA SER A 58 9.52 36.81 16.85
C SER A 58 8.22 36.52 16.12
N PHE A 59 7.95 35.24 15.84
CA PHE A 59 6.60 34.82 15.47
C PHE A 59 5.85 34.60 16.78
N THR A 60 5.21 35.66 17.26
CA THR A 60 4.12 35.51 18.22
C THR A 60 3.01 34.73 17.53
N VAL A 61 2.85 33.46 17.91
CA VAL A 61 1.65 32.69 17.58
C VAL A 61 0.50 33.31 18.38
N GLN A 62 -0.20 34.26 17.79
CA GLN A 62 -1.51 34.68 18.28
C GLN A 62 -2.57 33.78 17.65
N ALA A 63 -3.23 32.97 18.48
CA ALA A 63 -4.52 32.41 18.13
C ALA A 63 -5.53 33.56 18.10
N VAL A 64 -6.00 33.93 16.91
CA VAL A 64 -7.06 34.93 16.76
C VAL A 64 -8.38 34.19 16.57
N TYR A 65 -9.11 34.01 17.68
CA TYR A 65 -10.57 33.88 17.58
C TYR A 65 -11.11 35.26 17.19
N ALA A 66 -11.43 35.44 15.91
CA ALA A 66 -12.23 36.55 15.41
C ALA A 66 -13.41 36.00 14.60
N PRO A 67 -14.64 36.55 14.75
CA PRO A 67 -15.84 36.01 14.12
C PRO A 67 -16.08 36.55 12.70
N GLU A 68 -15.04 37.04 12.02
CA GLU A 68 -15.17 37.59 10.66
C GLU A 68 -14.40 36.73 9.65
N PHE A 69 -15.08 36.38 8.55
CA PHE A 69 -14.58 35.56 7.46
C PHE A 69 -13.24 36.10 6.93
N TYR A 70 -12.15 35.39 7.22
CA TYR A 70 -10.86 35.65 6.62
C TYR A 70 -10.80 35.00 5.23
N ALA A 71 -10.98 35.80 4.17
CA ALA A 71 -10.54 35.41 2.84
C ALA A 71 -9.08 35.87 2.67
N PRO A 72 -8.11 34.96 2.47
CA PRO A 72 -6.73 35.38 2.23
C PRO A 72 -6.69 36.16 0.91
N GLU A 73 -6.02 37.32 0.89
CA GLU A 73 -5.69 37.98 -0.37
C GLU A 73 -4.96 36.99 -1.28
N LYS A 74 -5.37 36.93 -2.55
CA LYS A 74 -4.78 36.05 -3.57
C LYS A 74 -3.33 36.42 -3.80
N SER A 75 -2.40 35.87 -3.01
CA SER A 75 -1.01 35.80 -3.41
C SER A 75 -0.90 34.68 -4.45
N SER A 76 -0.87 35.03 -5.74
CA SER A 76 -0.56 34.08 -6.80
C SER A 76 0.87 33.55 -6.58
N ARG A 77 0.99 32.36 -5.98
CA ARG A 77 2.26 31.65 -5.98
C ARG A 77 2.49 31.09 -7.39
N ASN A 78 3.19 31.85 -8.22
CA ASN A 78 3.64 31.37 -9.53
C ASN A 78 4.69 30.27 -9.34
N GLY A 79 4.27 29.01 -9.43
CA GLY A 79 5.11 27.82 -9.36
C GLY A 79 4.53 26.70 -10.20
N ILE A 80 5.28 25.62 -10.40
CA ILE A 80 4.91 24.46 -11.26
C ILE A 80 3.56 23.81 -10.85
N TRP A 81 3.12 24.05 -9.61
CA TRP A 81 1.86 23.57 -9.04
C TRP A 81 0.83 24.70 -8.80
N SER A 82 0.89 25.82 -9.52
CA SER A 82 -0.16 26.84 -9.44
C SER A 82 -1.46 26.32 -10.01
N ILE A 83 -2.57 26.51 -9.29
CA ILE A 83 -3.93 26.34 -9.84
C ILE A 83 -3.99 27.22 -11.09
N ARG A 84 -4.27 26.57 -12.21
CA ARG A 84 -4.43 27.21 -13.51
C ARG A 84 -5.61 28.18 -13.45
N ASP A 85 -5.35 29.47 -13.60
CA ASP A 85 -6.38 30.52 -13.63
C ASP A 85 -7.30 30.42 -14.87
N ASP A 86 -6.92 29.60 -15.86
CA ASP A 86 -7.71 29.26 -17.05
C ASP A 86 -8.75 28.16 -16.82
N LEU A 87 -8.75 27.49 -15.65
CA LEU A 87 -9.73 26.47 -15.33
C LEU A 87 -11.02 27.12 -14.83
N GLN A 88 -12.01 27.30 -15.72
CA GLN A 88 -13.38 27.63 -15.30
C GLN A 88 -13.96 26.46 -14.52
N ILE A 89 -13.89 26.51 -13.19
CA ILE A 89 -14.56 25.55 -12.31
C ILE A 89 -16.05 25.90 -12.34
N PRO A 90 -16.93 25.05 -12.90
CA PRO A 90 -18.36 25.29 -12.81
C PRO A 90 -18.75 25.32 -11.32
N SER A 91 -19.36 26.41 -10.87
CA SER A 91 -19.90 26.53 -9.53
C SER A 91 -21.07 25.56 -9.41
N SER A 92 -20.81 24.34 -8.95
CA SER A 92 -21.86 23.41 -8.60
C SER A 92 -22.64 23.98 -7.41
N PRO A 93 -23.98 24.08 -7.48
CA PRO A 93 -24.80 24.43 -6.33
C PRO A 93 -24.76 23.36 -5.22
N TYR A 94 -24.16 22.20 -5.51
CA TYR A 94 -23.90 21.15 -4.55
C TYR A 94 -22.62 21.45 -3.76
N PHE A 95 -22.75 22.20 -2.68
CA PHE A 95 -21.79 22.12 -1.57
C PHE A 95 -22.16 20.90 -0.71
N PRO A 96 -21.33 19.85 -0.65
CA PRO A 96 -21.65 18.70 0.18
C PRO A 96 -21.59 19.08 1.67
N ALA A 97 -22.65 18.76 2.41
CA ALA A 97 -22.80 19.01 3.85
C ALA A 97 -21.70 18.35 4.73
N TYR A 98 -20.85 17.49 4.17
CA TYR A 98 -19.78 16.79 4.87
C TYR A 98 -18.58 17.69 5.24
N ALA A 99 -18.51 18.91 4.71
CA ALA A 99 -17.43 19.85 5.00
C ALA A 99 -17.45 20.43 6.44
N GLN A 100 -18.45 20.07 7.27
CA GLN A 100 -18.64 20.59 8.63
C GLN A 100 -18.26 19.62 9.76
N GLY A 101 -17.36 18.68 9.51
CA GLY A 101 -16.69 17.93 10.58
C GLY A 101 -17.46 16.73 11.13
N ALA A 102 -16.81 15.58 11.03
CA ALA A 102 -16.94 14.42 11.92
C ALA A 102 -18.33 13.79 12.12
N GLN A 103 -19.09 13.57 11.04
CA GLN A 103 -20.13 12.55 11.03
C GLN A 103 -19.94 11.70 9.77
N GLY A 104 -19.84 10.38 9.96
CA GLY A 104 -19.84 9.43 8.84
C GLY A 104 -21.09 9.59 7.97
N PRO A 105 -21.16 8.95 6.79
CA PRO A 105 -22.35 9.02 5.96
C PRO A 105 -23.59 8.65 6.79
N PRO A 106 -24.70 9.41 6.70
CA PRO A 106 -25.89 9.15 7.50
C PRO A 106 -26.38 7.70 7.29
N PRO A 107 -27.01 7.06 8.31
CA PRO A 107 -27.31 5.63 8.28
C PRO A 107 -28.16 5.21 7.07
N MET A 108 -29.04 6.07 6.57
CA MET A 108 -29.80 5.81 5.35
C MET A 108 -28.94 5.78 4.07
N VAL A 109 -27.85 6.55 4.02
CA VAL A 109 -26.85 6.45 2.94
C VAL A 109 -26.08 5.15 3.06
N GLN A 110 -25.78 4.70 4.28
CA GLN A 110 -25.11 3.42 4.52
C GLN A 110 -25.97 2.23 4.07
N GLU A 111 -27.25 2.18 4.45
CA GLU A 111 -28.17 1.10 4.02
C GLU A 111 -28.36 1.06 2.51
N ARG A 112 -28.56 2.23 1.87
CA ARG A 112 -28.66 2.31 0.41
C ARG A 112 -27.37 1.89 -0.28
N PHE A 113 -26.22 2.29 0.27
CA PHE A 113 -24.92 1.88 -0.26
C PHE A 113 -24.72 0.36 -0.16
N MET A 114 -25.12 -0.26 0.96
CA MET A 114 -25.07 -1.72 1.12
C MET A 114 -26.00 -2.43 0.13
N SER A 115 -27.23 -1.92 -0.06
CA SER A 115 -28.15 -2.45 -1.07
C SER A 115 -27.55 -2.41 -2.48
N VAL A 116 -26.90 -1.30 -2.85
CA VAL A 116 -26.24 -1.16 -4.15
C VAL A 116 -25.03 -2.08 -4.28
N ILE A 117 -24.19 -2.22 -3.25
CA ILE A 117 -23.05 -3.16 -3.28
C ILE A 117 -23.54 -4.60 -3.48
N SER A 118 -24.60 -5.01 -2.78
CA SER A 118 -25.18 -6.34 -2.95
C SER A 118 -25.70 -6.56 -4.37
N GLN A 119 -26.28 -5.54 -5.00
CA GLN A 119 -26.70 -5.60 -6.41
C GLN A 119 -25.50 -5.71 -7.35
N LEU A 120 -24.47 -4.87 -7.18
CA LEU A 120 -23.24 -4.93 -7.99
C LEU A 120 -22.57 -6.30 -7.89
N PHE A 121 -22.57 -6.91 -6.71
CA PHE A 121 -21.99 -8.22 -6.48
C PHE A 121 -22.72 -9.33 -7.27
N GLN A 122 -24.04 -9.24 -7.46
CA GLN A 122 -24.79 -10.16 -8.33
C GLN A 122 -24.34 -10.07 -9.79
N TYR A 123 -23.85 -8.90 -10.21
CA TYR A 123 -23.22 -8.69 -11.51
C TYR A 123 -21.71 -8.98 -11.51
N ARG A 124 -21.19 -9.66 -10.49
CA ARG A 124 -19.78 -10.06 -10.33
C ARG A 124 -18.82 -8.87 -10.26
N ILE A 125 -19.32 -7.74 -9.75
CA ILE A 125 -18.54 -6.52 -9.53
C ILE A 125 -18.15 -6.45 -8.06
N ILE A 126 -16.85 -6.38 -7.79
CA ILE A 126 -16.28 -6.21 -6.44
C ILE A 126 -15.50 -4.91 -6.35
N ARG A 127 -15.32 -4.40 -5.13
CA ARG A 127 -14.66 -3.11 -4.87
C ARG A 127 -13.47 -3.28 -3.94
N CYS A 128 -12.28 -2.94 -4.44
CA CYS A 128 -11.07 -2.72 -3.65
C CYS A 128 -10.96 -1.21 -3.40
N GLY A 129 -11.53 -0.72 -2.30
CA GLY A 129 -11.67 0.71 -2.07
C GLY A 129 -11.41 1.14 -0.64
N GLY A 130 -10.46 2.05 -0.44
CA GLY A 130 -9.90 2.39 0.86
C GLY A 130 -8.50 1.79 1.05
N ALA A 131 -7.97 1.88 2.28
CA ALA A 131 -6.68 1.27 2.61
C ALA A 131 -6.76 -0.27 2.50
N VAL A 132 -5.67 -0.90 2.06
CA VAL A 132 -5.54 -2.35 2.07
C VAL A 132 -5.16 -2.80 3.48
N ASP A 133 -6.09 -3.46 4.17
CA ASP A 133 -5.89 -4.07 5.48
C ASP A 133 -6.45 -5.50 5.48
N ASP A 134 -6.26 -6.21 6.60
CA ASP A 134 -6.63 -7.62 6.72
C ASP A 134 -8.15 -7.82 6.59
N ASP A 135 -8.97 -6.90 7.11
CA ASP A 135 -10.43 -6.96 7.01
C ASP A 135 -10.89 -6.81 5.56
N MET A 136 -10.38 -5.80 4.84
CA MET A 136 -10.69 -5.62 3.42
C MET A 136 -10.23 -6.82 2.59
N ALA A 137 -9.03 -7.34 2.86
CA ALA A 137 -8.51 -8.51 2.18
C ALA A 137 -9.39 -9.74 2.40
N ASN A 138 -9.77 -10.02 3.64
CA ASN A 138 -10.64 -11.15 3.98
C ASN A 138 -11.99 -11.07 3.25
N ILE A 139 -12.59 -9.87 3.17
CA ILE A 139 -13.85 -9.66 2.44
C ILE A 139 -13.66 -9.93 0.94
N ILE A 140 -12.61 -9.37 0.32
CA ILE A 140 -12.36 -9.54 -1.12
C ILE A 140 -12.05 -11.00 -1.44
N VAL A 141 -11.23 -11.68 -0.62
CA VAL A 141 -10.91 -13.10 -0.78
C VAL A 141 -12.18 -13.95 -0.70
N ALA A 142 -13.05 -13.72 0.29
CA ALA A 142 -14.32 -14.43 0.41
C ALA A 142 -15.23 -14.18 -0.82
N GLN A 143 -15.29 -12.95 -1.31
CA GLN A 143 -16.05 -12.59 -2.51
C GLN A 143 -15.53 -13.30 -3.77
N LEU A 144 -14.21 -13.33 -3.98
CA LEU A 144 -13.58 -14.01 -5.11
C LEU A 144 -13.86 -15.52 -5.10
N LEU A 145 -13.67 -16.17 -3.94
CA LEU A 145 -13.94 -17.59 -3.77
C LEU A 145 -15.43 -17.93 -3.97
N TYR A 146 -16.33 -17.08 -3.48
CA TYR A 146 -17.76 -17.24 -3.70
C TYR A 146 -18.12 -17.14 -5.18
N LEU A 147 -17.60 -16.13 -5.90
CA LEU A 147 -17.89 -15.92 -7.31
C LEU A 147 -17.32 -17.05 -8.19
N ASP A 148 -16.18 -17.63 -7.83
CA ASP A 148 -15.63 -18.84 -8.46
C ASP A 148 -16.53 -20.07 -8.23
N ALA A 149 -17.07 -20.24 -7.03
CA ALA A 149 -17.97 -21.34 -6.72
C ALA A 149 -19.33 -21.23 -7.44
N VAL A 150 -19.86 -20.01 -7.59
CA VAL A 150 -21.15 -19.76 -8.25
C VAL A 150 -21.08 -19.95 -9.76
N ASP A 151 -20.07 -19.37 -10.41
CA ASP A 151 -19.87 -19.51 -11.86
C ASP A 151 -18.39 -19.33 -12.19
N PRO A 152 -17.64 -20.43 -12.42
CA PRO A 152 -16.21 -20.36 -12.67
C PRO A 152 -15.85 -19.90 -14.09
N THR A 153 -16.84 -19.73 -14.97
CA THR A 153 -16.62 -19.41 -16.39
C THR A 153 -16.73 -17.93 -16.70
N LYS A 154 -17.41 -17.16 -15.84
CA LYS A 154 -17.67 -15.74 -16.05
C LYS A 154 -16.64 -14.87 -15.34
N ASP A 155 -16.15 -13.88 -16.06
CA ASP A 155 -15.26 -12.84 -15.54
C ASP A 155 -15.80 -12.17 -14.26
N ILE A 156 -14.87 -11.68 -13.45
CA ILE A 156 -15.11 -10.83 -12.28
C ILE A 156 -14.51 -9.46 -12.58
N VAL A 157 -15.21 -8.38 -12.22
CA VAL A 157 -14.70 -7.01 -12.38
C VAL A 157 -14.39 -6.42 -11.01
N MET A 158 -13.11 -6.13 -10.76
CA MET A 158 -12.63 -5.49 -9.55
C MET A 158 -12.33 -4.00 -9.79
N TYR A 159 -13.13 -3.13 -9.18
CA TYR A 159 -12.86 -1.69 -9.18
C TYR A 159 -11.87 -1.33 -8.07
N VAL A 160 -10.77 -0.67 -8.43
CA VAL A 160 -9.68 -0.30 -7.54
C VAL A 160 -9.66 1.21 -7.31
N ASN A 161 -9.86 1.62 -6.06
CA ASN A 161 -9.70 2.98 -5.56
C ASN A 161 -9.00 2.95 -4.19
N SER A 162 -7.69 2.70 -4.19
CA SER A 162 -6.92 2.43 -2.97
C SER A 162 -5.59 3.20 -2.96
N PRO A 163 -5.22 3.81 -1.81
CA PRO A 163 -3.88 4.35 -1.61
C PRO A 163 -2.83 3.25 -1.33
N GLY A 164 -3.24 1.97 -1.28
CA GLY A 164 -2.41 0.85 -0.84
C GLY A 164 -2.59 0.55 0.65
N GLY A 165 -1.62 -0.15 1.24
CA GLY A 165 -1.68 -0.59 2.63
C GLY A 165 -0.79 -1.79 2.90
N SER A 166 -1.27 -2.71 3.73
CA SER A 166 -0.54 -3.92 4.14
C SER A 166 -0.15 -4.79 2.93
N VAL A 167 1.15 -5.11 2.85
CA VAL A 167 1.70 -5.98 1.78
C VAL A 167 1.12 -7.38 1.90
N THR A 168 1.09 -7.96 3.10
CA THR A 168 0.59 -9.33 3.33
C THR A 168 -0.90 -9.44 2.99
N ALA A 169 -1.71 -8.46 3.41
CA ALA A 169 -3.14 -8.41 3.08
C ALA A 169 -3.37 -8.32 1.57
N GLY A 170 -2.61 -7.45 0.88
CA GLY A 170 -2.70 -7.34 -0.57
C GLY A 170 -2.20 -8.59 -1.30
N MET A 171 -1.18 -9.27 -0.78
CA MET A 171 -0.70 -10.55 -1.34
C MET A 171 -1.76 -11.66 -1.21
N ALA A 172 -2.55 -11.69 -0.14
CA ALA A 172 -3.66 -12.64 0.00
C ALA A 172 -4.72 -12.45 -1.10
N ILE A 173 -5.06 -11.19 -1.43
CA ILE A 173 -5.96 -10.87 -2.55
C ILE A 173 -5.32 -11.32 -3.87
N PHE A 174 -4.06 -10.96 -4.10
CA PHE A 174 -3.32 -11.29 -5.32
C PHE A 174 -3.26 -12.79 -5.60
N ASP A 175 -2.88 -13.59 -4.61
CA ASP A 175 -2.79 -15.04 -4.76
C ASP A 175 -4.17 -15.65 -4.99
N THR A 176 -5.22 -15.10 -4.36
CA THR A 176 -6.60 -15.54 -4.60
C THR A 176 -7.06 -15.22 -6.02
N MET A 177 -6.74 -14.04 -6.55
CA MET A 177 -7.04 -13.68 -7.95
C MET A 177 -6.40 -14.66 -8.94
N ARG A 178 -5.23 -15.21 -8.62
CA ARG A 178 -4.53 -16.21 -9.44
C ARG A 178 -5.00 -17.64 -9.20
N HIS A 179 -5.56 -17.92 -8.03
CA HIS A 179 -6.02 -19.24 -7.63
C HIS A 179 -7.37 -19.61 -8.24
N ILE A 180 -8.27 -18.64 -8.35
CA ILE A 180 -9.62 -18.86 -8.89
C ILE A 180 -9.61 -19.08 -10.41
N ARG A 181 -10.67 -19.70 -10.95
CA ARG A 181 -10.80 -20.00 -12.38
C ARG A 181 -11.27 -18.81 -13.24
N PRO A 182 -12.19 -17.94 -12.77
CA PRO A 182 -12.56 -16.74 -13.49
C PRO A 182 -11.39 -15.81 -13.75
N ASP A 183 -11.40 -15.17 -14.92
CA ASP A 183 -10.56 -14.00 -15.14
C ASP A 183 -11.00 -12.85 -14.24
N VAL A 184 -10.03 -12.12 -13.69
CA VAL A 184 -10.27 -10.93 -12.89
C VAL A 184 -9.87 -9.70 -13.70
N SER A 185 -10.86 -8.99 -14.23
CA SER A 185 -10.68 -7.68 -14.82
C SER A 185 -10.51 -6.63 -13.73
N THR A 186 -9.54 -5.73 -13.88
CA THR A 186 -9.27 -4.65 -12.92
C THR A 186 -9.55 -3.29 -13.54
N VAL A 187 -10.17 -2.38 -12.79
CA VAL A 187 -10.50 -1.03 -13.26
C VAL A 187 -10.13 0.00 -12.22
N CYS A 188 -9.14 0.86 -12.51
CA CYS A 188 -8.79 1.96 -11.63
C CYS A 188 -9.78 3.13 -11.73
N VAL A 189 -10.37 3.50 -10.60
CA VAL A 189 -11.26 4.66 -10.44
C VAL A 189 -10.73 5.57 -9.34
N GLY A 190 -10.24 6.76 -9.70
CA GLY A 190 -9.64 7.68 -8.74
C GLY A 190 -8.16 7.39 -8.53
N LEU A 191 -7.81 6.57 -7.52
CA LEU A 191 -6.41 6.30 -7.16
C LEU A 191 -6.13 4.80 -7.11
N ALA A 192 -5.03 4.36 -7.72
CA ALA A 192 -4.41 3.08 -7.41
C ALA A 192 -2.94 3.32 -7.08
N ALA A 193 -2.60 3.34 -5.79
CA ALA A 193 -1.23 3.59 -5.34
C ALA A 193 -0.69 2.40 -4.53
N SER A 194 0.63 2.19 -4.56
CA SER A 194 1.30 1.16 -3.76
C SER A 194 0.65 -0.22 -4.00
N MET A 195 0.21 -0.93 -2.95
CA MET A 195 -0.52 -2.20 -3.10
C MET A 195 -1.80 -2.10 -3.95
N GLY A 196 -2.44 -0.94 -4.03
CA GLY A 196 -3.56 -0.71 -4.97
C GLY A 196 -3.10 -0.74 -6.43
N ALA A 197 -1.96 -0.13 -6.75
CA ALA A 197 -1.37 -0.20 -8.10
C ALA A 197 -0.89 -1.61 -8.45
N PHE A 198 -0.33 -2.32 -7.46
CA PHE A 198 0.07 -3.71 -7.61
C PHE A 198 -1.13 -4.60 -7.98
N LEU A 199 -2.21 -4.54 -7.19
CA LEU A 199 -3.45 -5.30 -7.45
C LEU A 199 -4.11 -4.92 -8.78
N LEU A 200 -4.09 -3.63 -9.15
CA LEU A 200 -4.53 -3.19 -10.47
C LEU A 200 -3.74 -3.89 -11.59
N SER A 201 -2.42 -3.91 -11.48
CA SER A 201 -1.54 -4.51 -12.50
C SER A 201 -1.66 -6.04 -12.61
N ALA A 202 -2.14 -6.68 -11.53
CA ALA A 202 -2.28 -8.12 -11.40
C ALA A 202 -3.57 -8.70 -12.01
N GLY A 203 -4.47 -7.85 -12.51
CA GLY A 203 -5.63 -8.33 -13.28
C GLY A 203 -5.22 -9.15 -14.50
N THR A 204 -6.16 -9.95 -15.03
CA THR A 204 -5.92 -10.75 -16.23
C THR A 204 -5.40 -9.87 -17.37
N LYS A 205 -4.31 -10.30 -18.02
CA LYS A 205 -3.69 -9.59 -19.14
C LYS A 205 -4.69 -9.32 -20.26
N GLY A 206 -4.77 -8.07 -20.73
CA GLY A 206 -5.76 -7.60 -21.70
C GLY A 206 -7.06 -7.09 -21.07
N LYS A 207 -7.26 -7.29 -19.76
CA LYS A 207 -8.46 -6.92 -18.99
C LYS A 207 -8.16 -5.93 -17.85
N ARG A 208 -7.04 -5.21 -17.91
CA ARG A 208 -6.64 -4.19 -16.91
C ARG A 208 -6.91 -2.79 -17.46
N TYR A 209 -7.68 -2.00 -16.74
CA TYR A 209 -8.18 -0.72 -17.24
C TYR A 209 -8.05 0.41 -16.22
N SER A 210 -8.17 1.64 -16.71
CA SER A 210 -8.24 2.83 -15.88
C SER A 210 -9.17 3.87 -16.49
N LEU A 211 -9.84 4.66 -15.65
CA LEU A 211 -10.55 5.86 -16.09
C LEU A 211 -9.57 7.01 -16.38
N PRO A 212 -9.95 7.99 -17.23
CA PRO A 212 -8.99 8.94 -17.79
C PRO A 212 -8.30 9.84 -16.77
N ASN A 213 -9.00 10.19 -15.70
CA ASN A 213 -8.51 11.09 -14.65
C ASN A 213 -7.88 10.34 -13.46
N SER A 214 -7.84 9.01 -13.50
CA SER A 214 -7.25 8.22 -12.43
C SER A 214 -5.74 8.43 -12.36
N ARG A 215 -5.20 8.37 -11.13
CA ARG A 215 -3.76 8.41 -10.86
C ARG A 215 -3.29 7.04 -10.39
N ILE A 216 -2.15 6.61 -10.92
CA ILE A 216 -1.53 5.34 -10.57
C ILE A 216 -0.15 5.64 -10.02
N MET A 217 0.21 5.05 -8.88
CA MET A 217 1.51 5.31 -8.24
C MET A 217 2.15 4.01 -7.78
N ILE A 218 3.41 3.81 -8.12
CA ILE A 218 4.22 2.70 -7.63
C ILE A 218 5.38 3.24 -6.79
N HIS A 219 5.75 2.48 -5.75
CA HIS A 219 6.92 2.74 -4.91
C HIS A 219 7.36 1.45 -4.21
N GLN A 220 8.51 1.48 -3.55
CA GLN A 220 9.00 0.38 -2.74
C GLN A 220 8.14 0.20 -1.47
N PRO A 221 8.05 -1.02 -0.93
CA PRO A 221 7.31 -1.25 0.31
C PRO A 221 7.91 -0.43 1.45
N LEU A 222 7.03 0.09 2.31
CA LEU A 222 7.40 0.86 3.49
C LEU A 222 7.21 -0.02 4.73
N GLY A 223 8.11 0.13 5.69
CA GLY A 223 8.12 -0.60 6.95
C GLY A 223 9.05 0.07 7.94
N GLY A 224 9.00 -0.38 9.19
CA GLY A 224 9.91 0.05 10.25
C GLY A 224 10.48 -1.15 10.97
N ALA A 225 11.67 -0.99 11.52
CA ALA A 225 12.30 -2.02 12.35
C ALA A 225 12.71 -1.45 13.71
N GLN A 226 12.49 -2.21 14.78
CA GLN A 226 12.85 -1.83 16.15
C GLN A 226 13.13 -3.09 16.97
N GLY A 227 14.17 -3.05 17.80
CA GLY A 227 14.54 -4.17 18.67
C GLY A 227 16.05 -4.28 18.85
N GLY A 228 16.53 -5.45 19.27
CA GLY A 228 17.95 -5.75 19.25
C GLY A 228 18.50 -5.85 17.83
N GLN A 229 19.82 -5.94 17.69
CA GLN A 229 20.47 -6.05 16.37
C GLN A 229 19.88 -7.19 15.53
N THR A 230 19.71 -8.36 16.12
CA THR A 230 19.14 -9.53 15.44
C THR A 230 17.70 -9.29 14.97
N ASP A 231 16.87 -8.59 15.76
CA ASP A 231 15.48 -8.31 15.38
C ASP A 231 15.42 -7.34 14.20
N ILE A 232 16.28 -6.32 14.22
CA ILE A 232 16.42 -5.36 13.12
C ILE A 232 16.87 -6.08 11.84
N ASP A 233 17.86 -6.95 11.93
CA ASP A 233 18.36 -7.72 10.78
C ASP A 233 17.28 -8.64 10.19
N ILE A 234 16.47 -9.29 11.04
CA ILE A 234 15.35 -10.13 10.58
C ILE A 234 14.30 -9.29 9.84
N GLN A 235 13.89 -8.16 10.42
CA GLN A 235 12.86 -7.29 9.82
C GLN A 235 13.34 -6.63 8.52
N ALA A 236 14.61 -6.22 8.46
CA ALA A 236 15.20 -5.68 7.24
C ALA A 236 15.24 -6.72 6.10
N ASN A 237 15.60 -7.97 6.41
CA ASN A 237 15.58 -9.05 5.44
C ASN A 237 14.17 -9.33 4.91
N GLU A 238 13.14 -9.28 5.75
CA GLU A 238 11.74 -9.44 5.32
C GLU A 238 11.29 -8.28 4.41
N MET A 239 11.68 -7.04 4.71
CA MET A 239 11.41 -5.90 3.83
C MET A 239 12.08 -6.06 2.46
N LEU A 240 13.33 -6.56 2.42
CA LEU A 240 14.03 -6.85 1.17
C LEU A 240 13.33 -7.99 0.40
N HIS A 241 12.82 -8.99 1.10
CA HIS A 241 12.03 -10.07 0.50
C HIS A 241 10.75 -9.54 -0.16
N HIS A 242 9.96 -8.75 0.55
CA HIS A 242 8.77 -8.09 -0.01
C HIS A 242 9.11 -7.22 -1.23
N LYS A 243 10.16 -6.42 -1.15
CA LYS A 243 10.61 -5.57 -2.27
C LYS A 243 10.95 -6.41 -3.49
N ALA A 244 11.73 -7.48 -3.32
CA ALA A 244 12.12 -8.36 -4.42
C ALA A 244 10.91 -9.04 -5.08
N ASN A 245 9.98 -9.57 -4.27
CA ASN A 245 8.77 -10.23 -4.78
C ASN A 245 7.87 -9.27 -5.55
N LEU A 246 7.52 -8.13 -4.95
CA LEU A 246 6.63 -7.15 -5.56
C LEU A 246 7.22 -6.62 -6.87
N ASN A 247 8.51 -6.30 -6.89
CA ASN A 247 9.18 -5.80 -8.09
C ASN A 247 9.29 -6.87 -9.18
N GLY A 248 9.51 -8.14 -8.81
CA GLY A 248 9.48 -9.26 -9.73
C GLY A 248 8.12 -9.41 -10.44
N TYR A 249 7.03 -9.34 -9.67
CA TYR A 249 5.68 -9.40 -10.22
C TYR A 249 5.30 -8.16 -11.04
N LEU A 250 5.68 -6.96 -10.60
CA LEU A 250 5.48 -5.75 -11.40
C LEU A 250 6.23 -5.83 -12.73
N ALA A 251 7.47 -6.31 -12.74
CA ALA A 251 8.24 -6.53 -13.98
C ALA A 251 7.51 -7.53 -14.89
N TYR A 252 7.00 -8.63 -14.34
CA TYR A 252 6.23 -9.62 -15.08
C TYR A 252 4.93 -9.04 -15.68
N HIS A 253 4.13 -8.31 -14.89
CA HIS A 253 2.85 -7.75 -15.35
C HIS A 253 3.03 -6.63 -16.37
N THR A 254 4.09 -5.83 -16.24
CA THR A 254 4.33 -4.66 -17.09
C THR A 254 5.14 -4.98 -18.35
N GLY A 255 5.95 -6.04 -18.31
CA GLY A 255 6.95 -6.34 -19.33
C GLY A 255 8.20 -5.47 -19.24
N GLN A 256 8.34 -4.62 -18.22
CA GLN A 256 9.55 -3.84 -17.97
C GLN A 256 10.66 -4.73 -17.39
N SER A 257 11.92 -4.33 -17.56
CA SER A 257 13.03 -5.01 -16.90
C SER A 257 12.96 -4.81 -15.38
N LEU A 258 13.43 -5.81 -14.62
CA LEU A 258 13.49 -5.72 -13.16
C LEU A 258 14.35 -4.53 -12.70
N GLU A 259 15.42 -4.21 -13.43
CA GLU A 259 16.27 -3.04 -13.16
C GLU A 259 15.47 -1.74 -13.26
N LYS A 260 14.66 -1.59 -14.32
CA LYS A 260 13.80 -0.42 -14.50
C LYS A 260 12.74 -0.32 -13.40
N ILE A 261 12.09 -1.43 -13.05
CA ILE A 261 11.14 -1.45 -11.92
C ILE A 261 11.83 -1.05 -10.62
N ASN A 262 13.02 -1.56 -10.33
CA ASN A 262 13.76 -1.19 -9.12
C ASN A 262 14.09 0.29 -9.05
N GLN A 263 14.45 0.91 -10.18
CA GLN A 263 14.71 2.34 -10.27
C GLN A 263 13.43 3.16 -10.11
N ASP A 264 12.39 2.81 -10.86
CA ASP A 264 11.13 3.57 -10.91
C ASP A 264 10.28 3.38 -9.65
N THR A 265 10.55 2.37 -8.82
CA THR A 265 9.92 2.18 -7.50
C THR A 265 10.75 2.70 -6.33
N ASP A 266 11.98 3.19 -6.53
CA ASP A 266 12.79 3.66 -5.39
C ASP A 266 12.15 4.86 -4.67
N ARG A 267 11.38 5.68 -5.38
CA ARG A 267 10.58 6.77 -4.82
C ARG A 267 9.17 6.70 -5.41
N ASP A 268 8.28 7.50 -4.83
CA ASP A 268 6.92 7.64 -5.35
C ASP A 268 6.93 8.05 -6.82
N PHE A 269 6.45 7.18 -7.69
CA PHE A 269 6.38 7.41 -9.12
C PHE A 269 4.94 7.43 -9.60
N PHE A 270 4.43 8.64 -9.82
CA PHE A 270 3.04 8.87 -10.23
C PHE A 270 2.88 8.93 -11.74
N MET A 271 1.85 8.26 -12.24
CA MET A 271 1.46 8.19 -13.64
C MET A 271 -0.02 8.57 -13.80
N SER A 272 -0.33 9.20 -14.93
CA SER A 272 -1.67 9.30 -15.48
C SER A 272 -2.13 7.95 -16.02
N ALA A 273 -3.43 7.79 -16.28
CA ALA A 273 -3.97 6.59 -16.92
C ALA A 273 -3.26 6.27 -18.25
N LYS A 274 -2.92 7.29 -19.05
CA LYS A 274 -2.20 7.10 -20.31
C LYS A 274 -0.77 6.61 -20.07
N GLU A 275 -0.02 7.29 -19.20
CA GLU A 275 1.35 6.90 -18.85
C GLU A 275 1.42 5.49 -18.26
N ALA A 276 0.47 5.12 -17.41
CA ALA A 276 0.39 3.78 -16.82
C ALA A 276 0.10 2.69 -17.86
N LYS A 277 -0.70 3.01 -18.90
CA LYS A 277 -0.90 2.10 -20.04
C LYS A 277 0.39 1.92 -20.82
N ASP A 278 1.05 3.03 -21.16
CA ASP A 278 2.31 3.01 -21.92
C ASP A 278 3.44 2.31 -21.13
N TYR A 279 3.40 2.40 -19.80
CA TYR A 279 4.32 1.69 -18.89
C TYR A 279 4.01 0.19 -18.77
N GLY A 280 2.77 -0.24 -19.07
CA GLY A 280 2.33 -1.63 -19.01
C GLY A 280 1.59 -2.04 -17.74
N LEU A 281 1.29 -1.10 -16.82
CA LEU A 281 0.52 -1.38 -15.60
C LEU A 281 -0.95 -1.69 -15.89
N ILE A 282 -1.48 -1.18 -17.00
CA ILE A 282 -2.83 -1.43 -17.50
C ILE A 282 -2.79 -1.63 -19.01
N ASP A 283 -3.85 -2.21 -19.57
CA ASP A 283 -3.98 -2.50 -21.00
C ASP A 283 -4.78 -1.41 -21.74
N GLY A 284 -5.68 -0.69 -21.06
CA GLY A 284 -6.54 0.31 -21.71
C GLY A 284 -7.04 1.43 -20.81
N VAL A 285 -7.38 2.56 -21.44
CA VAL A 285 -8.05 3.70 -20.79
C VAL A 285 -9.48 3.78 -21.30
N ILE A 286 -10.46 3.71 -20.40
CA ILE A 286 -11.88 3.75 -20.76
C ILE A 286 -12.33 5.21 -20.87
N LEU A 287 -12.44 5.72 -22.09
CA LEU A 287 -12.82 7.12 -22.35
C LEU A 287 -14.33 7.37 -22.21
N ASN A 288 -15.17 6.38 -22.53
CA ASN A 288 -16.62 6.51 -22.47
C ASN A 288 -17.24 5.25 -21.85
N PRO A 289 -17.55 5.25 -20.54
CA PRO A 289 -18.03 4.07 -19.83
C PRO A 289 -19.39 3.57 -20.35
N LEU A 290 -20.22 4.45 -20.93
CA LEU A 290 -21.52 4.07 -21.52
C LEU A 290 -21.40 3.15 -22.74
N LYS A 291 -20.24 3.11 -23.41
CA LYS A 291 -19.96 2.12 -24.47
C LYS A 291 -19.41 0.80 -23.92
N ALA A 292 -18.82 0.81 -22.72
CA ALA A 292 -18.14 -0.34 -22.13
C ALA A 292 -19.06 -1.15 -21.19
N LEU A 293 -20.02 -0.49 -20.53
CA LEU A 293 -20.98 -1.13 -19.63
C LEU A 293 -22.36 -1.07 -20.28
N GLN A 294 -22.95 -2.24 -20.56
CA GLN A 294 -24.35 -2.28 -20.99
C GLN A 294 -25.25 -1.81 -19.84
N PRO A 295 -26.29 -1.00 -20.12
CA PRO A 295 -27.28 -0.65 -19.11
C PRO A 295 -27.87 -1.93 -18.52
N LEU A 296 -27.99 -1.99 -17.19
CA LEU A 296 -28.77 -3.04 -16.55
C LEU A 296 -30.18 -2.97 -17.12
N ALA A 297 -30.74 -4.11 -17.54
CA ALA A 297 -32.15 -4.18 -17.88
C ALA A 297 -32.92 -3.65 -16.67
N ALA A 298 -33.70 -2.58 -16.87
CA ALA A 298 -34.60 -2.10 -15.83
C ALA A 298 -35.41 -3.32 -15.37
N ALA A 299 -35.38 -3.60 -14.07
CA ALA A 299 -36.20 -4.66 -13.51
C ALA A 299 -37.61 -4.41 -14.02
N ALA A 300 -38.12 -5.31 -14.86
CA ALA A 300 -39.50 -5.23 -15.30
C ALA A 300 -40.32 -5.28 -14.02
N ASP A 301 -40.99 -4.18 -13.70
CA ASP A 301 -41.95 -4.12 -12.61
C ASP A 301 -42.91 -5.30 -12.80
N GLN A 302 -42.73 -6.33 -11.99
CA GLN A 302 -43.71 -7.40 -11.87
C GLN A 302 -44.89 -6.80 -11.11
N GLN A 303 -45.87 -6.31 -11.87
CA GLN A 303 -47.24 -6.12 -11.40
C GLN A 303 -47.91 -7.47 -11.16
#